data_AF-A0A350R7X6-F1
#
_entry.id   AF-A0A350R7X6-F1
#
_cell.length_a   1.000
_cell.length_b   1.000
_cell.length_c   1.000
_cell.angle_alpha   90.00
_cell.angle_beta   90.00
_cell.angle_gamma   90.00
#
_symmetry.space_group_name_H-M   'P 1'
#
loop_
_entity.id
_entity.type
_entity.pdbx_description
1 polymer ?
#
loop_
_entity_poly.entity_id
_entity_poly.type
_entity_poly.pdbx_seq_one_letter_code
_entity_poly.pdbx_strand_id
1 'polypeptide(L)'
;MLYFILGTVEILLSFRLILKLMGASLSSSFVRFIYGLSGIFTLPFDGIFRKGFSQGIETTSVLEPATIVAMLVYAVLAWGIVALVRVLSGEKQESA
;
A
#
# COMPACT_ATOMS: atom_id res chain seq x y z
N MET A 1 -17.78 -6.34 3.56
CA MET A 1 -16.70 -7.07 2.84
C MET A 1 -15.71 -6.11 2.19
N LEU A 2 -16.16 -5.13 1.39
CA LEU A 2 -15.28 -4.10 0.80
C LEU A 2 -14.35 -3.38 1.80
N TYR A 3 -14.88 -2.97 2.96
CA TYR A 3 -14.08 -2.36 4.04
C TYR A 3 -12.91 -3.25 4.51
N PHE A 4 -13.14 -4.56 4.59
CA PHE A 4 -12.14 -5.51 5.04
C PHE A 4 -11.03 -5.70 4.00
N ILE A 5 -11.39 -5.75 2.71
CA ILE A 5 -10.42 -5.87 1.62
C ILE A 5 -9.54 -4.61 1.53
N LEU A 6 -10.16 -3.43 1.53
CA LEU A 6 -9.43 -2.16 1.49
C LEU A 6 -8.50 -1.98 2.70
N GLY A 7 -9.00 -2.27 3.90
CA GLY A 7 -8.18 -2.23 5.12
C GLY A 7 -7.02 -3.22 5.08
N THR A 8 -7.23 -4.43 4.53
CA THR A 8 -6.16 -5.44 4.43
C THR A 8 -5.03 -4.98 3.52
N VAL A 9 -5.34 -4.37 2.36
CA VAL A 9 -4.32 -3.83 1.44
C VAL A 9 -3.53 -2.71 2.12
N GLU A 10 -4.21 -1.80 2.81
CA GLU A 10 -3.57 -0.67 3.50
C GLU A 10 -2.64 -1.14 4.63
N ILE A 11 -3.10 -2.10 5.43
CA ILE A 11 -2.30 -2.73 6.49
C ILE A 11 -1.05 -3.39 5.90
N LEU A 12 -1.20 -4.13 4.79
CA LEU A 12 -0.10 -4.81 4.12
C LEU A 12 0.97 -3.83 3.61
N LEU A 13 0.56 -2.71 3.01
CA LEU A 13 1.47 -1.66 2.55
C LEU A 13 2.14 -0.93 3.72
N SER A 14 1.41 -0.71 4.82
CA SER A 14 1.95 -0.15 6.05
C SER A 14 3.03 -1.05 6.65
N PHE A 15 2.79 -2.37 6.71
CA PHE A 15 3.81 -3.33 7.13
C PHE A 15 5.05 -3.28 6.24
N ARG A 16 4.88 -3.23 4.92
CA ARG A 16 6.02 -3.07 3.99
C ARG A 16 6.83 -1.82 4.34
N LEU A 17 6.18 -0.67 4.52
CA LEU A 17 6.85 0.59 4.82
C LEU A 17 7.60 0.52 6.16
N ILE A 18 6.96 0.00 7.21
CA ILE A 18 7.57 -0.14 8.54
C ILE A 18 8.79 -1.08 8.48
N LEU A 19 8.64 -2.26 7.87
CA LEU A 19 9.75 -3.20 7.71
C LEU A 19 10.92 -2.57 6.95
N LYS A 20 10.63 -1.79 5.90
CA LYS A 20 11.66 -1.05 5.16
C LYS A 20 12.33 0.01 6.03
N LEU A 21 11.56 0.84 6.74
CA LEU A 21 12.09 1.85 7.66
C LEU A 21 12.96 1.25 8.76
N MET A 22 12.61 0.05 9.23
CA MET A 22 13.38 -0.69 10.23
C MET A 22 14.60 -1.41 9.65
N GLY A 23 14.88 -1.28 8.35
CA GLY A 23 15.99 -1.98 7.70
C GLY A 23 15.83 -3.50 7.72
N ALA A 24 14.58 -3.99 7.68
CA ALA A 24 14.29 -5.42 7.81
C ALA A 24 15.03 -6.24 6.76
N SER A 25 15.73 -7.28 7.23
CA SER A 25 16.55 -8.12 6.36
C SER A 25 15.69 -8.99 5.44
N LEU A 26 16.06 -9.01 4.15
CA LEU A 26 15.57 -9.97 3.17
C LEU A 26 16.01 -11.41 3.49
N SER A 27 16.82 -11.68 4.52
CA SER A 27 17.07 -13.05 4.98
C SER A 27 15.84 -13.69 5.65
N SER A 28 14.91 -12.87 6.17
CA SER A 28 13.70 -13.36 6.81
C SER A 28 12.63 -13.74 5.78
N SER A 29 12.14 -14.98 5.86
CA SER A 29 11.04 -15.48 5.02
C SER A 29 9.77 -14.65 5.18
N PHE A 30 9.50 -14.13 6.39
CA PHE A 30 8.34 -13.27 6.63
C PHE A 30 8.46 -11.93 5.88
N VAL A 31 9.64 -11.30 5.92
CA VAL A 31 9.89 -10.04 5.21
C VAL A 31 9.76 -10.22 3.70
N ARG A 32 10.33 -11.30 3.15
CA ARG A 32 10.17 -11.65 1.73
C ARG A 32 8.71 -11.85 1.35
N PHE A 33 7.94 -12.54 2.19
CA PHE A 33 6.52 -12.76 1.95
C PHE A 33 5.74 -11.44 1.89
N ILE A 34 5.94 -10.55 2.85
CA ILE A 34 5.27 -9.23 2.88
C ILE A 34 5.69 -8.40 1.66
N TYR A 35 6.97 -8.36 1.31
CA TYR A 35 7.44 -7.59 0.14
C TYR A 35 6.94 -8.17 -1.18
N GLY A 36 6.88 -9.49 -1.31
CA GLY A 36 6.32 -10.15 -2.49
C GLY A 36 4.82 -9.91 -2.65
N LEU A 37 4.05 -10.08 -1.57
CA LEU A 37 2.60 -9.90 -1.59
C LEU A 37 2.22 -8.43 -1.79
N SER A 38 2.88 -7.52 -1.08
CA SER A 38 2.68 -6.07 -1.26
C SER A 38 3.21 -5.55 -2.61
N GLY A 39 4.14 -6.28 -3.21
CA GLY A 39 4.77 -5.97 -4.50
C GLY A 39 3.75 -5.69 -5.58
N ILE A 40 2.73 -6.54 -5.68
CA ILE A 40 1.68 -6.47 -6.71
C ILE A 40 0.92 -5.13 -6.65
N PHE A 41 0.67 -4.61 -5.44
CA PHE A 41 -0.03 -3.34 -5.24
C PHE A 41 0.87 -2.13 -5.50
N THR A 42 2.18 -2.27 -5.33
CA THR A 42 3.14 -1.19 -5.62
C THR A 42 3.59 -1.14 -7.08
N LEU A 43 3.46 -2.24 -7.84
CA LEU A 43 3.87 -2.35 -9.25
C LEU A 43 3.41 -1.19 -10.15
N PRO A 44 2.14 -0.76 -10.15
CA PRO A 44 1.70 0.32 -11.06
C PRO A 44 2.30 1.69 -10.72
N PHE A 45 2.84 1.84 -9.51
CA PHE A 45 3.51 3.06 -9.05
C PHE A 45 5.03 2.98 -9.18
N ASP A 46 5.56 1.84 -9.65
CA ASP A 46 6.97 1.69 -9.92
C ASP A 46 7.37 2.58 -11.10
N GLY A 47 8.46 3.34 -10.93
CA GLY A 47 8.93 4.30 -11.94
C GLY A 47 8.27 5.67 -11.95
N ILE A 48 7.31 5.98 -11.06
CA ILE A 48 6.75 7.34 -10.89
C ILE A 48 7.84 8.36 -10.53
N PHE A 49 8.78 7.94 -9.69
CA PHE A 49 9.99 8.71 -9.43
C PHE A 49 11.09 8.14 -10.33
N ARG A 50 11.81 9.03 -11.05
CA ARG A 50 13.05 8.64 -11.72
C ARG A 50 13.90 7.91 -10.69
N LYS A 51 14.46 6.74 -11.04
CA LYS A 51 15.47 6.03 -10.24
C LYS A 51 16.71 6.92 -10.13
N GLY A 52 16.62 7.97 -9.33
CA GLY A 52 17.68 8.97 -9.10
C GLY A 52 18.77 8.47 -8.17
N PHE A 53 18.68 7.22 -7.72
CA PHE A 53 19.73 6.52 -7.02
C PHE A 53 20.21 5.37 -7.91
N SER A 54 21.38 5.64 -8.50
CA SER A 54 22.40 4.71 -8.98
C SER A 54 21.98 3.26 -9.18
N GLN A 55 22.07 2.84 -10.43
CA GLN A 55 22.34 1.46 -10.84
C GLN A 55 23.75 1.07 -10.35
N GLY A 56 23.93 1.03 -9.02
CA GLY A 56 25.19 0.80 -8.33
C GLY A 56 25.03 -0.37 -7.38
N ILE A 57 25.94 -1.34 -7.52
CA ILE A 57 25.90 -2.71 -7.03
C ILE A 57 25.77 -2.89 -5.49
N GLU A 58 25.68 -1.85 -4.66
CA GLU A 58 25.89 -1.99 -3.21
C GLU A 58 24.97 -1.12 -2.32
N THR A 59 23.98 -0.39 -2.85
CA THR A 59 23.06 0.41 -2.00
C THR A 59 21.62 -0.04 -2.19
N THR A 60 21.24 -1.02 -1.36
CA THR A 60 19.86 -1.41 -1.09
C THR A 60 19.08 -0.15 -0.74
N SER A 61 18.42 0.48 -1.72
CA SER A 61 17.63 1.68 -1.49
C SER A 61 16.49 1.29 -0.53
N VAL A 62 16.69 1.65 0.73
CA VAL A 62 15.92 1.13 1.86
C VAL A 62 14.48 1.66 1.80
N LEU A 63 14.24 2.79 1.14
CA LEU A 63 12.92 3.41 0.98
C LEU A 63 12.55 3.54 -0.49
N GLU A 64 11.46 2.88 -0.88
CA GLU A 64 10.83 3.02 -2.19
C GLU A 64 9.75 4.11 -2.12
N PRO A 65 9.94 5.27 -2.75
CA PRO A 65 8.92 6.34 -2.78
C PRO A 65 7.59 5.85 -3.38
N ALA A 66 7.65 4.85 -4.26
CA ALA A 66 6.48 4.17 -4.82
C ALA A 66 5.58 3.54 -3.74
N THR A 67 6.13 3.07 -2.61
CA THR A 67 5.33 2.52 -1.50
C THR A 67 4.51 3.62 -0.82
N ILE A 68 5.11 4.79 -0.62
CA ILE A 68 4.43 5.94 -0.01
C ILE A 68 3.31 6.44 -0.91
N VAL A 69 3.56 6.53 -2.22
CA VAL A 69 2.52 6.91 -3.19
C VAL A 69 1.41 5.86 -3.24
N ALA A 70 1.75 4.57 -3.23
CA ALA A 70 0.75 3.50 -3.18
C ALA A 70 -0.15 3.66 -1.94
N MET A 71 0.42 3.83 -0.75
CA MET A 71 -0.36 4.08 0.47
C MET A 71 -1.27 5.29 0.35
N LEU A 72 -0.77 6.41 -0.17
CA LEU A 72 -1.59 7.61 -0.34
C LEU A 72 -2.77 7.37 -1.29
N VAL A 73 -2.52 6.73 -2.43
CA VAL A 73 -3.55 6.42 -3.42
C VAL A 73 -4.58 5.44 -2.85
N TYR A 74 -4.13 4.37 -2.20
CA TYR A 74 -5.05 3.39 -1.59
C TYR A 74 -5.83 3.98 -0.42
N ALA A 75 -5.26 4.88 0.39
CA ALA A 75 -5.97 5.59 1.44
C ALA A 75 -7.08 6.51 0.87
N VAL A 76 -6.79 7.25 -0.21
CA VAL A 76 -7.79 8.09 -0.89
C VAL A 76 -8.88 7.24 -1.53
N LEU A 77 -8.51 6.15 -2.20
CA LEU A 77 -9.48 5.21 -2.78
C LEU A 77 -10.35 4.57 -1.70
N ALA A 78 -9.76 4.15 -0.59
CA ALA A 78 -10.49 3.58 0.53
C ALA A 78 -11.50 4.60 1.06
N TRP A 79 -11.07 5.82 1.36
CA TRP A 79 -11.95 6.89 1.83
C TRP A 79 -13.08 7.20 0.83
N GLY A 80 -12.77 7.31 -0.46
CA GLY A 80 -13.76 7.56 -1.51
C GLY A 80 -14.80 6.44 -1.64
N ILE A 81 -14.36 5.18 -1.58
CA ILE A 81 -15.27 4.02 -1.61
C ILE A 81 -16.12 3.99 -0.34
N VAL A 82 -15.54 4.27 0.83
CA VAL A 82 -16.29 4.36 2.10
C VAL A 82 -17.36 5.45 2.03
N ALA A 83 -17.00 6.63 1.52
CA ALA A 83 -17.93 7.76 1.38
C ALA A 83 -19.06 7.41 0.40
N LEU A 84 -18.73 6.80 -0.74
CA LEU A 84 -19.73 6.38 -1.73
C LEU A 84 -20.68 5.31 -1.16
N VAL A 85 -20.16 4.29 -0.47
CA VAL A 85 -20.99 3.26 0.19
C VAL A 85 -21.89 3.89 1.25
N ARG A 86 -21.41 4.88 2.00
CA ARG A 86 -22.21 5.59 3.01
C ARG A 86 -23.33 6.42 2.38
N VAL A 87 -23.06 7.09 1.26
CA VAL A 87 -24.08 7.84 0.51
C VAL A 87 -25.12 6.89 -0.07
N LEU A 88 -24.69 5.83 -0.76
CA LEU A 88 -25.58 4.83 -1.37
C LEU A 88 -26.40 4.02 -0.33
N SER A 89 -25.83 3.77 0.85
CA SER A 89 -26.53 3.09 1.95
C SER A 89 -27.37 4.05 2.80
N GLY A 90 -27.18 5.36 2.64
CA GLY A 90 -27.89 6.41 3.37
C GLY A 90 -29.34 6.60 2.93
N GLU A 91 -29.75 6.07 1.78
CA GLU A 91 -31.13 6.16 1.26
C GLU A 91 -32.07 5.04 1.76
N LYS A 92 -31.60 4.10 2.61
CA LYS A 92 -32.44 3.02 3.16
C LYS A 92 -32.89 3.22 4.61
N GLN A 93 -33.02 4.47 5.06
CA GLN A 93 -33.63 4.78 6.37
C GLN A 93 -34.74 5.84 6.29
N GLU A 94 -35.52 5.85 5.20
CA GLU A 94 -36.85 6.47 5.26
C GLU A 94 -37.92 5.54 4.69
N SER A 95 -38.98 5.39 5.49
CA SER A 95 -40.27 4.75 5.19
C SER A 95 -40.35 3.22 5.26
N ALA A 96 -40.69 2.68 6.44
CA ALA A 96 -42.08 2.35 6.82
C ALA A 96 -42.10 1.50 8.11
#